data_AF-A0A8B8ABG1-F1
#
_entry.id   AF-A0A8B8ABG1-F1
#
_cell.length_a   1.000
_cell.length_b   1.000
_cell.length_c   1.000
_cell.angle_alpha   90.00
_cell.angle_beta   90.00
_cell.angle_gamma   90.00
#
_symmetry.space_group_name_H-M   'P 1'
#
loop_
_entity.id
_entity.type
_entity.pdbx_description
1 polymer ?
#
loop_
_entity_poly.entity_id
_entity_poly.type
_entity_poly.pdbx_seq_one_letter_code
_entity_poly.pdbx_strand_id
1 'polypeptide(L)'
;MCNHLYWVPASTPSGNGQLMLEKWESIVNHVQNIHEHDGQLYTECAHGTLEGRERQKKWLTPGSKVAERFSDIATSTQMKKDVQKLSPGAQTASLEGYHAVINHFAPKMIGFSYHGMLSRIILAALHFNENALRGQATTIDG
;
A
#
# COMPACT_ATOMS: atom_id res chain seq x y z
N MET A 1 11.25 0.07 1.21
CA MET A 1 10.52 -1.08 0.63
C MET A 1 9.04 -1.14 1.05
N CYS A 2 8.48 -0.08 1.66
CA CYS A 2 7.12 -0.10 2.20
C CYS A 2 5.99 0.32 1.22
N ASN A 3 6.28 0.69 -0.03
CA ASN A 3 5.22 1.20 -0.92
C ASN A 3 4.98 0.40 -2.20
N HIS A 4 5.72 -0.66 -2.51
CA HIS A 4 5.51 -1.39 -3.77
C HIS A 4 4.21 -2.22 -3.77
N LEU A 5 3.89 -2.85 -2.63
CA LEU A 5 2.66 -3.64 -2.47
C LEU A 5 1.40 -2.77 -2.60
N TYR A 6 1.45 -1.53 -2.10
CA TYR A 6 0.37 -0.56 -2.25
C TYR A 6 0.37 0.14 -3.62
N TRP A 7 1.56 0.37 -4.19
CA TRP A 7 1.71 1.02 -5.48
C TRP A 7 1.16 0.19 -6.64
N VAL A 8 1.35 -1.14 -6.61
CA VAL A 8 0.85 -2.05 -7.67
C VAL A 8 -0.65 -1.86 -7.95
N PRO A 9 -1.56 -1.99 -6.96
CA PRO A 9 -2.98 -1.75 -7.18
C PRO A 9 -3.29 -0.26 -7.43
N ALA A 10 -2.70 0.66 -6.67
CA ALA A 10 -3.00 2.09 -6.78
C ALA A 10 -2.62 2.68 -8.15
N SER A 11 -1.54 2.18 -8.76
CA SER A 11 -1.12 2.55 -10.12
C SER A 11 -1.83 1.77 -11.21
N THR A 12 -2.76 0.88 -10.86
CA THR A 12 -3.53 0.05 -11.81
C THR A 12 -5.04 0.24 -11.61
N PRO A 13 -5.60 1.43 -11.89
CA PRO A 13 -7.03 1.71 -11.63
C PRO A 13 -8.01 0.79 -12.35
N SER A 14 -7.57 0.16 -13.44
CA SER A 14 -8.37 -0.84 -14.18
C SER A 14 -8.58 -2.15 -13.42
N GLY A 15 -7.79 -2.42 -12.37
CA GLY A 15 -7.81 -3.71 -11.67
C GLY A 15 -7.36 -4.90 -12.53
N ASN A 16 -6.59 -4.64 -13.60
CA ASN A 16 -6.04 -5.72 -14.41
C ASN A 16 -5.01 -6.51 -13.60
N GLY A 17 -5.40 -7.71 -13.16
CA GLY A 17 -4.57 -8.60 -12.36
C GLY A 17 -3.24 -8.96 -13.02
N GLN A 18 -3.22 -9.17 -14.34
CA GLN A 18 -1.97 -9.51 -15.06
C GLN A 18 -0.98 -8.34 -15.03
N LEU A 19 -1.45 -7.11 -15.30
CA LEU A 19 -0.61 -5.92 -15.19
C LEU A 19 -0.10 -5.72 -13.75
N MET A 20 -0.94 -6.02 -12.75
CA MET A 20 -0.56 -5.94 -11.34
C MET A 20 0.52 -6.97 -10.99
N LEU A 21 0.41 -8.18 -11.52
CA LEU A 21 1.42 -9.23 -11.36
C LEU A 21 2.75 -8.81 -12.00
N GLU A 22 2.75 -8.34 -13.24
CA GLU A 22 3.98 -7.94 -13.94
C GLU A 22 4.67 -6.76 -13.25
N LYS A 23 3.89 -5.75 -12.81
CA LYS A 23 4.42 -4.67 -11.97
C LYS A 23 5.04 -5.24 -10.71
N TRP A 24 4.39 -6.16 -10.02
CA TRP A 24 4.93 -6.76 -8.80
C TRP A 24 6.22 -7.54 -9.07
N GLU A 25 6.25 -8.40 -10.08
CA GLU A 25 7.44 -9.20 -10.43
C GLU A 25 8.63 -8.32 -10.83
N SER A 26 8.36 -7.15 -11.43
CA SER A 26 9.39 -6.15 -11.76
C SER A 26 10.24 -5.73 -10.56
N ILE A 27 9.71 -5.84 -9.33
CA ILE A 27 10.45 -5.49 -8.11
C ILE A 27 11.74 -6.31 -7.96
N VAL A 28 11.73 -7.56 -8.43
CA VAL A 28 12.89 -8.45 -8.39
C VAL A 28 14.03 -7.87 -9.21
N ASN A 29 13.74 -7.36 -10.41
CA ASN A 29 14.71 -6.70 -11.27
C ASN A 29 15.09 -5.33 -10.70
N HIS A 30 14.08 -4.55 -10.29
CA HIS A 30 14.26 -3.17 -9.82
C HIS A 30 15.22 -3.05 -8.63
N VAL A 31 15.11 -3.93 -7.62
CA VAL A 31 16.01 -3.90 -6.44
C VAL A 31 17.45 -4.32 -6.76
N GLN A 32 17.67 -4.87 -7.96
CA GLN A 32 18.97 -5.24 -8.51
C GLN A 32 19.46 -4.22 -9.56
N ASN A 33 18.81 -3.06 -9.67
CA ASN A 33 19.08 -2.02 -10.67
C ASN A 33 18.85 -2.45 -12.12
N ILE A 34 18.00 -3.44 -12.34
CA ILE A 34 17.56 -3.87 -13.66
C ILE A 34 16.19 -3.25 -13.90
N HIS A 35 16.11 -2.32 -14.87
CA HIS A 35 14.90 -1.53 -15.13
C HIS A 35 14.14 -1.98 -16.38
N GLU A 36 14.63 -3.02 -17.05
CA GLU A 36 13.98 -3.71 -18.16
C GLU A 36 13.39 -5.05 -17.64
N HIS A 37 12.20 -5.38 -18.11
CA HIS A 37 11.42 -6.50 -17.63
C HIS A 37 10.85 -7.33 -18.80
N ASP A 38 10.77 -8.64 -18.61
CA ASP A 38 10.28 -9.58 -19.62
C ASP A 38 8.74 -9.60 -19.75
N GLY A 39 8.03 -8.68 -19.08
CA GLY A 39 6.57 -8.58 -19.09
C GLY A 39 6.01 -8.08 -20.42
N GLN A 40 4.74 -8.39 -20.72
CA GLN A 40 4.08 -7.91 -21.95
C GLN A 40 3.37 -6.57 -21.75
N LEU A 41 2.84 -6.34 -20.55
CA LEU A 41 2.07 -5.16 -20.17
C LEU A 41 2.92 -4.16 -19.36
N TYR A 42 4.00 -4.61 -18.74
CA TYR A 42 4.94 -3.77 -18.00
C TYR A 42 6.40 -4.14 -18.31
N THR A 43 7.02 -3.42 -19.24
CA THR A 43 8.35 -3.71 -19.78
C THR A 43 9.48 -2.90 -19.15
N GLU A 44 9.16 -1.77 -18.51
CA GLU A 44 10.16 -0.89 -17.89
C GLU A 44 9.63 -0.21 -16.61
N CYS A 45 10.56 0.19 -15.73
CA CYS A 45 10.23 0.89 -14.50
C CYS A 45 9.52 2.23 -14.76
N ALA A 46 8.56 2.58 -13.89
CA ALA A 46 7.67 3.75 -14.10
C ALA A 46 8.32 5.11 -13.79
N HIS A 47 9.62 5.12 -13.48
CA HIS A 47 10.40 6.33 -13.25
C HIS A 47 11.34 6.57 -14.43
N GLY A 48 11.69 7.84 -14.67
CA GLY A 48 12.73 8.17 -15.63
C GLY A 48 14.13 7.73 -15.18
N THR A 49 15.16 8.17 -15.90
CA THR A 49 16.56 7.93 -15.54
C THR A 49 16.85 8.37 -14.11
N LEU A 50 17.44 7.47 -13.32
CA LEU A 50 17.82 7.78 -11.95
C LEU A 50 19.02 8.75 -11.94
N GLU A 51 18.91 9.84 -11.19
CA GLU A 51 19.95 10.85 -11.05
C GLU A 51 20.40 11.03 -9.59
N GLY A 52 21.59 11.60 -9.40
CA GLY A 52 22.13 11.95 -8.08
C GLY A 52 22.09 10.81 -7.07
N ARG A 53 21.44 11.06 -5.92
CA ARG A 53 21.36 10.12 -4.78
C ARG A 53 20.62 8.83 -5.12
N GLU A 54 19.61 8.88 -6.00
CA GLU A 54 18.81 7.71 -6.36
C GLU A 54 19.63 6.70 -7.16
N ARG A 55 20.52 7.17 -8.03
CA ARG A 55 21.47 6.32 -8.76
C ARG A 55 22.55 5.72 -7.86
N GLN A 56 22.90 6.42 -6.78
CA GLN A 56 23.94 6.01 -5.82
C GLN A 56 23.43 5.06 -4.72
N LYS A 57 22.17 4.63 -4.78
CA LYS A 57 21.64 3.63 -3.85
C LYS A 57 22.44 2.32 -3.96
N LYS A 58 22.54 1.61 -2.83
CA LYS A 58 23.09 0.26 -2.82
C LYS A 58 22.02 -0.70 -3.35
N TRP A 59 22.35 -1.40 -4.42
CA TRP A 59 21.50 -2.38 -5.06
C TRP A 59 21.89 -3.79 -4.62
N LEU A 60 20.96 -4.73 -4.71
CA LEU A 60 21.29 -6.13 -4.53
C LEU A 60 22.10 -6.62 -5.72
N THR A 61 23.15 -7.39 -5.45
CA THR A 61 23.95 -8.01 -6.51
C THR A 61 23.18 -9.18 -7.11
N PRO A 62 23.01 -9.23 -8.45
CA PRO A 62 22.45 -10.40 -9.12
C PRO A 62 23.15 -11.70 -8.79
N GLY A 63 22.37 -12.75 -8.52
CA GLY A 63 22.87 -14.06 -8.10
C GLY A 63 23.46 -14.10 -6.69
N SER A 64 23.36 -13.02 -5.90
CA SER A 64 23.69 -13.10 -4.49
C SER A 64 22.62 -13.90 -3.73
N LYS A 65 23.03 -14.61 -2.67
CA LYS A 65 22.09 -15.36 -1.80
C LYS A 65 20.93 -14.51 -1.28
N VAL A 66 21.17 -13.21 -1.05
CA VAL A 66 20.13 -12.27 -0.60
C VAL A 66 19.15 -11.96 -1.73
N ALA A 67 19.64 -11.73 -2.95
CA ALA A 67 18.79 -11.50 -4.12
C ALA A 67 17.93 -12.74 -4.46
N GLU A 68 18.52 -13.93 -4.40
CA GLU A 68 17.79 -15.18 -4.61
C GLU A 68 16.69 -15.38 -3.57
N ARG A 69 17.03 -15.23 -2.28
CA ARG A 69 16.04 -15.34 -1.20
C ARG A 69 14.92 -14.30 -1.30
N PHE A 70 15.24 -13.09 -1.74
CA PHE A 70 14.23 -12.07 -2.00
C PHE A 70 13.31 -12.49 -3.15
N SER A 71 13.89 -12.99 -4.25
CA SER A 71 13.13 -13.48 -5.41
C SER A 71 12.21 -14.63 -5.04
N ASP A 72 12.68 -15.62 -4.26
CA ASP A 72 11.89 -16.76 -3.77
C ASP A 72 10.61 -16.30 -3.04
N ILE A 73 10.75 -15.29 -2.17
CA ILE A 73 9.64 -14.75 -1.38
C ILE A 73 8.68 -13.95 -2.27
N ALA A 74 9.23 -12.99 -3.03
CA ALA A 74 8.46 -12.09 -3.88
C ALA A 74 7.70 -12.85 -4.97
N THR A 75 8.26 -13.94 -5.49
CA THR A 75 7.68 -14.74 -6.58
C THR A 75 7.02 -16.04 -6.10
N SER A 76 6.81 -16.19 -4.79
CA SER A 76 6.09 -17.36 -4.26
C SER A 76 4.70 -17.51 -4.88
N THR A 77 4.25 -18.75 -5.05
CA THR A 77 2.95 -19.08 -5.67
C THR A 77 1.79 -18.35 -5.00
N GLN A 78 1.84 -18.20 -3.67
CA GLN A 78 0.81 -17.49 -2.92
C GLN A 78 0.86 -15.99 -3.22
N MET A 79 2.05 -15.38 -3.20
CA MET A 79 2.21 -13.95 -3.46
C MET A 79 1.71 -13.58 -4.86
N LYS A 80 2.08 -14.36 -5.89
CA LYS A 80 1.61 -14.11 -7.27
C LYS A 80 0.08 -14.18 -7.39
N LYS A 81 -0.58 -15.05 -6.62
CA LYS A 81 -2.06 -15.15 -6.61
C LYS A 81 -2.71 -13.99 -5.87
N ASP A 82 -2.13 -13.55 -4.77
CA ASP A 82 -2.71 -12.51 -3.92
C ASP A 82 -2.56 -11.12 -4.53
N VAL A 83 -1.41 -10.84 -5.16
CA VAL A 83 -1.16 -9.56 -5.83
C VAL A 83 -2.21 -9.23 -6.87
N GLN A 84 -2.63 -10.22 -7.66
CA GLN A 84 -3.65 -10.06 -8.71
C GLN A 84 -5.03 -9.68 -8.15
N LYS A 85 -5.26 -9.92 -6.85
CA LYS A 85 -6.53 -9.67 -6.15
C LYS A 85 -6.49 -8.44 -5.28
N LEU A 86 -5.36 -7.70 -5.26
CA LEU A 86 -5.29 -6.45 -4.52
C LEU A 86 -6.33 -5.47 -5.09
N SER A 87 -6.99 -4.72 -4.19
CA SER A 87 -7.99 -3.75 -4.62
C SER A 87 -7.30 -2.49 -5.16
N PRO A 88 -7.59 -2.05 -6.39
CA PRO A 88 -7.13 -0.76 -6.94
C PRO A 88 -7.76 0.45 -6.23
N GLY A 89 -8.90 0.23 -5.57
CA GLY A 89 -9.60 1.27 -4.84
C GLY A 89 -8.75 1.78 -3.68
N ALA A 90 -8.90 3.08 -3.38
CA ALA A 90 -8.23 3.72 -2.26
C ALA A 90 -8.37 2.87 -0.99
N GLN A 91 -7.26 2.71 -0.26
CA GLN A 91 -7.20 2.06 1.05
C GLN A 91 -8.43 2.41 1.90
N THR A 92 -9.21 1.41 2.27
CA THR A 92 -10.39 1.59 3.14
C THR A 92 -10.00 1.95 4.56
N ALA A 93 -8.71 1.96 4.91
CA ALA A 93 -8.21 2.31 6.24
C ALA A 93 -8.78 3.61 6.81
N SER A 94 -8.93 4.66 5.99
CA SER A 94 -9.54 5.93 6.44
C SER A 94 -11.03 5.76 6.75
N LEU A 95 -11.76 5.04 5.88
CA LEU A 95 -13.18 4.74 6.07
C LEU A 95 -13.41 3.81 7.28
N GLU A 96 -12.57 2.78 7.43
CA GLU A 96 -12.57 1.86 8.57
C GLU A 96 -12.26 2.59 9.88
N GLY A 97 -11.27 3.49 9.87
CA GLY A 97 -10.95 4.38 10.98
C GLY A 97 -12.13 5.26 11.37
N TYR A 98 -12.82 5.86 10.39
CA TYR A 98 -14.02 6.66 10.66
C TYR A 98 -15.15 5.82 11.28
N HIS A 99 -15.39 4.61 10.76
CA HIS A 99 -16.38 3.70 11.33
C HIS A 99 -16.04 3.29 12.77
N ALA A 100 -14.77 3.10 13.10
CA ALA A 100 -14.33 2.83 14.48
C ALA A 100 -14.64 4.01 15.41
N VAL A 101 -14.40 5.25 14.96
CA VAL A 101 -14.76 6.47 15.73
C VAL A 101 -16.27 6.58 15.93
N ILE A 102 -17.08 6.32 14.90
CA ILE A 102 -18.55 6.28 15.06
C ILE A 102 -18.95 5.25 16.13
N ASN A 103 -18.40 4.04 16.07
CA ASN A 103 -18.73 3.00 17.06
C ASN A 103 -18.30 3.38 18.49
N HIS A 104 -17.25 4.20 18.66
CA HIS A 104 -16.83 4.71 19.96
C HIS A 104 -17.83 5.74 20.53
N PHE A 105 -18.26 6.70 19.71
CA PHE A 105 -19.17 7.76 20.15
C PHE A 105 -20.65 7.34 20.18
N ALA A 106 -21.06 6.41 19.31
CA ALA A 106 -22.42 5.88 19.19
C ALA A 106 -22.41 4.36 19.02
N PRO A 107 -22.15 3.59 20.10
CA PRO A 107 -22.13 2.14 20.04
C PRO A 107 -23.47 1.56 19.59
N LYS A 108 -23.45 0.61 18.66
CA LYS A 108 -24.67 -0.04 18.11
C LYS A 108 -25.54 -0.74 19.15
N MET A 109 -24.94 -1.17 20.26
CA MET A 109 -25.62 -1.90 21.34
C MET A 109 -26.40 -0.99 22.29
N ILE A 110 -26.27 0.33 22.17
CA ILE A 110 -26.93 1.31 23.03
C ILE A 110 -27.97 2.07 22.21
N GLY A 111 -29.21 2.04 22.69
CA GLY A 111 -30.29 2.84 22.11
C GLY A 111 -30.14 4.32 22.49
N PHE A 112 -30.14 5.21 21.51
CA PHE A 112 -30.13 6.65 21.69
C PHE A 112 -31.42 7.27 21.13
N SER A 113 -31.85 8.40 21.71
CA SER A 113 -32.86 9.24 21.06
C SER A 113 -32.33 9.77 19.73
N TYR A 114 -33.22 10.19 18.83
CA TYR A 114 -32.83 10.76 17.54
C TYR A 114 -31.78 11.88 17.68
N HIS A 115 -32.06 12.86 18.55
CA HIS A 115 -31.12 13.96 18.80
C HIS A 115 -29.82 13.47 19.46
N GLY A 116 -29.88 12.48 20.35
CA GLY A 116 -28.70 11.88 20.97
C GLY A 116 -27.78 11.19 19.96
N MET A 117 -28.36 10.45 19.01
CA MET A 117 -27.62 9.81 17.92
C MET A 117 -27.01 10.85 16.97
N LEU A 118 -27.80 11.85 16.57
CA LEU A 118 -27.36 12.92 15.67
C LEU A 118 -26.16 13.68 16.25
N SER A 119 -26.23 14.14 17.50
CA SER A 119 -25.13 14.86 18.15
C SER A 119 -23.87 14.00 18.25
N ARG A 120 -23.99 12.71 18.54
CA ARG A 120 -22.84 11.79 18.66
C ARG A 120 -22.17 11.52 17.31
N ILE A 121 -22.95 11.37 16.23
CA ILE A 121 -22.39 11.21 14.88
C ILE A 121 -21.67 12.50 14.45
N ILE A 122 -22.23 13.67 14.74
CA ILE A 122 -21.57 14.96 14.47
C ILE A 122 -20.24 15.05 15.24
N LEU A 123 -20.23 14.71 16.53
CA LEU A 123 -19.01 14.68 17.35
C LEU A 123 -17.98 13.68 16.82
N ALA A 124 -18.41 12.50 16.36
CA ALA A 124 -17.53 11.52 15.74
C ALA A 124 -16.87 12.06 14.46
N ALA A 125 -17.63 12.75 13.61
CA ALA A 125 -17.11 13.38 12.40
C ALA A 125 -16.11 14.48 12.71
N LEU A 126 -16.42 15.37 13.66
CA LEU A 126 -15.51 16.43 14.11
C LEU A 126 -14.21 15.84 14.67
N HIS A 127 -14.32 14.83 15.54
CA HIS A 127 -13.17 14.15 16.12
C HIS A 127 -12.31 13.46 15.06
N PHE A 128 -12.93 12.76 14.11
CA PHE A 128 -12.21 12.11 13.02
C PHE A 128 -11.49 13.14 12.14
N ASN A 129 -12.17 14.20 11.71
CA ASN A 129 -11.57 15.23 10.86
C ASN A 129 -10.35 15.90 11.53
N GLU A 130 -10.40 16.14 12.84
CA GLU A 130 -9.28 16.71 13.61
C GLU A 130 -8.09 15.75 13.73
N ASN A 131 -8.32 14.42 13.72
CA ASN A 131 -7.29 13.43 14.02
C ASN A 131 -6.84 12.59 12.82
N ALA A 132 -7.59 12.57 11.71
CA ALA A 132 -7.34 11.70 10.55
C ALA A 132 -6.03 12.00 9.81
N LEU A 133 -5.48 13.21 9.99
CA LEU A 133 -4.21 13.63 9.38
C LEU A 133 -3.09 13.85 10.40
N ARG A 134 -3.27 13.45 11.66
CA ARG A 134 -2.18 13.54 12.64
C ARG A 134 -1.04 12.62 12.20
N GLY A 135 0.15 13.21 12.06
CA GLY A 135 1.35 12.45 11.77
C GLY A 135 1.57 11.34 12.80
N GLN A 136 2.16 10.23 12.36
CA GLN A 136 2.52 9.12 13.25
C GLN A 136 3.38 9.65 14.39
N ALA A 137 3.06 9.26 15.63
CA ALA A 137 3.86 9.66 16.78
C ALA A 137 5.27 9.07 16.64
N THR A 138 6.28 9.94 16.57
CA THR A 138 7.68 9.52 16.55
C THR A 138 8.14 9.18 17.95
N THR A 139 8.61 7.96 18.14
CA THR A 139 9.39 7.59 19.33
C THR A 139 10.83 8.04 19.14
N ILE A 140 11.57 8.17 20.23
CA ILE A 140 13.01 8.52 20.23
C ILE A 140 13.88 7.57 19.39
N ASP A 141 13.39 6.36 19.11
CA ASP A 141 14.13 5.32 18.40
C ASP A 141 13.79 5.17 16.91
N GLY A 142 12.80 5.92 16.39
CA GLY A 142 12.44 5.93 14.96
C GLY A 142 11.60 4.76 14.49
#